data_AF-A0A932R9Z3-F1
#
_entry.id   AF-A0A932R9Z3-F1
#
_cell.length_a   1.000
_cell.length_b   1.000
_cell.length_c   1.000
_cell.angle_alpha   90.00
_cell.angle_beta   90.00
_cell.angle_gamma   90.00
#
_symmetry.space_group_name_H-M   'P 1'
#
loop_
_entity.id
_entity.type
_entity.pdbx_description
1 polymer ?
#
loop_
_entity_poly.entity_id
_entity_poly.type
_entity_poly.pdbx_seq_one_letter_code
_entity_poly.pdbx_strand_id
1 'polypeptide(L)'
;MKCDWVKDNIVFYVYNELEDDARYEVEQHLARCPECTVELKAARKFHATLSQAPVAEPSPNLLAASRMRLQEALETTTQGGFWQRLIFDPGNWLRQVRMAPAVAAVIFIVGFGGGIAATYNFVGSHSTVTNLASGTSSSGASPLEASVTGIRSVTQEPGSNQVSIKYDTVSTQETQGSLNDQRIQQLLLFAARNNFNSGVRMDSVDLLTQAPNDTNVREVLMYSLQNDTNPGVRLKALDGLSGFVRQDVRVRNAVLQSLISDANPGVRVQALRLVEPMKADSGVRSVLTKLSQSDQNVSIRSQARAMLAQVPEMD
;
A
#
# COMPACT_ATOMS: atom_id res chain seq x y z
N MET A 1 22.66 25.73 22.58
CA MET A 1 21.48 24.92 22.23
C MET A 1 20.23 25.78 22.29
N LYS A 2 19.28 25.51 21.40
CA LYS A 2 18.00 26.24 21.36
C LYS A 2 17.09 25.72 22.46
N CYS A 3 16.52 26.61 23.26
CA CYS A 3 15.59 26.25 24.33
C CYS A 3 14.39 25.44 23.81
N ASP A 4 13.98 25.67 22.56
CA ASP A 4 12.87 24.95 21.91
C ASP A 4 13.12 23.44 21.86
N TRP A 5 14.33 23.03 21.47
CA TRP A 5 14.69 21.62 21.41
C TRP A 5 14.62 20.94 22.79
N VAL A 6 15.05 21.65 23.84
CA VAL A 6 14.96 21.11 25.21
C VAL A 6 13.51 21.03 25.66
N LYS A 7 12.69 22.04 25.35
CA LYS A 7 11.25 22.02 25.66
C LYS A 7 10.53 20.84 25.02
N ASP A 8 10.83 20.54 23.76
CA ASP A 8 10.26 19.40 23.04
C ASP A 8 10.68 18.05 23.65
N ASN A 9 11.88 17.97 24.24
CA ASN A 9 12.45 16.74 24.79
C ASN A 9 12.27 16.56 26.31
N ILE A 10 11.70 17.55 27.03
CA ILE A 10 11.48 17.46 28.48
C ILE A 10 10.58 16.28 28.85
N VAL A 11 9.57 15.96 28.04
CA VAL A 11 8.64 14.85 28.33
C VAL A 11 9.38 13.51 28.22
N PHE A 12 10.13 13.29 27.15
CA PHE A 12 10.93 12.07 26.96
C PHE A 12 11.99 11.92 28.05
N TYR A 13 12.56 13.03 28.55
CA TYR A 13 13.46 13.00 29.70
C TYR A 13 12.76 12.55 30.99
N VAL A 14 11.52 12.97 31.22
CA VAL A 14 10.74 12.57 32.41
C VAL A 14 10.37 11.08 32.38
N TYR A 15 10.07 10.53 31.20
CA TYR A 15 9.76 9.11 31.01
C TYR A 15 10.99 8.22 30.80
N ASN A 16 12.20 8.78 30.81
CA ASN A 16 13.46 8.07 30.58
C ASN A 16 13.51 7.37 29.19
N GLU A 17 13.00 8.05 28.16
CA GLU A 17 12.93 7.58 26.77
C GLU A 17 13.93 8.27 25.84
N LEU A 18 14.81 9.14 26.37
CA LEU A 18 15.89 9.76 25.60
C LEU A 18 17.10 8.83 25.49
N GLU A 19 17.75 8.85 24.33
CA GLU A 19 19.08 8.27 24.12
C GLU A 19 20.13 8.97 24.99
N ASP A 20 21.20 8.25 25.37
CA ASP A 20 22.22 8.73 26.33
C ASP A 20 22.87 10.06 25.90
N ASP A 21 23.11 10.23 24.60
CA ASP A 21 23.70 11.46 24.04
C ASP A 21 22.75 12.65 24.21
N ALA A 22 21.48 12.49 23.82
CA ALA A 22 20.45 13.52 23.93
C ALA A 22 20.13 13.86 25.39
N ARG A 23 20.21 12.86 26.28
CA ARG A 23 20.05 13.05 27.72
C ARG A 23 21.14 13.96 28.29
N TYR A 24 22.41 13.71 27.94
CA TYR A 24 23.53 14.54 28.37
C TYR A 24 23.38 15.99 27.91
N GLU A 25 22.91 16.20 26.67
CA GLU A 25 22.66 17.54 26.14
C GLU A 25 21.55 18.30 26.87
N VAL A 26 20.43 17.61 27.20
CA VAL A 26 19.35 18.18 28.02
C VAL A 26 19.87 18.56 29.41
N GLU A 27 20.62 17.68 30.08
CA GLU A 27 21.18 17.93 31.42
C GLU A 27 22.14 19.12 31.43
N GLN A 28 23.01 19.22 30.42
CA GLN A 28 23.94 20.36 30.27
C GLN A 28 23.19 21.68 30.07
N HIS A 29 22.09 21.68 29.31
CA HIS A 29 21.28 22.87 29.09
C HIS A 29 20.51 23.29 30.36
N LEU A 30 19.92 22.32 31.07
CA LEU A 30 19.19 22.57 32.32
C LEU A 30 20.09 23.18 33.40
N ALA A 31 21.38 22.86 33.41
CA ALA A 31 22.33 23.49 34.33
C ALA A 31 22.54 25.00 34.08
N ARG A 32 22.20 25.49 32.88
CA ARG A 32 22.51 26.87 32.43
C ARG A 32 21.26 27.72 32.16
N CYS A 33 20.09 27.11 31.95
CA CYS A 33 18.86 27.81 31.56
C CYS A 33 17.76 27.71 32.64
N PRO A 34 17.46 28.80 33.37
CA PRO A 34 16.45 28.77 34.43
C PRO A 34 15.04 28.52 33.89
N GLU A 35 14.68 29.01 32.70
CA GLU A 35 13.36 28.78 32.11
C GLU A 35 13.08 27.29 31.87
N CYS A 36 14.03 26.57 31.26
CA CYS A 36 13.88 25.13 31.01
C CYS A 36 13.83 24.33 32.33
N THR A 37 14.47 24.79 33.42
CA THR A 37 14.32 24.14 34.72
C THR A 37 12.93 24.30 35.32
N VAL A 38 12.25 25.43 35.05
CA VAL A 38 10.86 25.64 35.48
C VAL A 38 9.93 24.69 34.73
N GLU A 39 10.09 24.59 33.42
CA GLU A 39 9.32 23.65 32.57
C GLU A 39 9.51 22.19 33.01
N LEU A 40 10.75 21.78 33.29
CA LEU A 40 11.03 20.42 33.78
C LEU A 40 10.35 20.16 35.13
N LYS A 41 10.35 21.13 36.05
CA LYS A 41 9.65 21.01 37.33
C LYS A 41 8.14 20.87 37.14
N ALA A 42 7.56 21.63 36.21
CA ALA A 42 6.14 21.52 35.86
C ALA A 42 5.79 20.13 35.30
N ALA A 43 6.59 19.62 34.35
CA ALA A 43 6.41 18.29 33.76
C ALA A 43 6.53 17.17 34.80
N ARG A 44 7.53 17.23 35.69
CA ARG A 44 7.70 16.26 36.79
C ARG A 44 6.55 16.29 37.79
N LYS A 45 6.05 17.49 38.14
CA LYS A 45 4.91 17.63 39.04
C LYS A 45 3.65 17.01 38.42
N PHE A 46 3.41 17.28 37.14
CA PHE A 46 2.29 16.70 36.40
C PHE A 46 2.38 15.17 36.34
N HIS A 47 3.55 14.63 35.98
CA HIS A 47 3.80 13.18 35.99
C HIS A 47 3.54 12.55 37.37
N ALA A 48 4.06 13.18 38.44
CA ALA A 48 3.84 12.70 39.81
C ALA A 48 2.36 12.76 40.25
N THR A 49 1.58 13.73 39.75
CA THR A 49 0.13 13.78 39.98
C THR A 49 -0.60 12.67 39.23
N LEU A 50 -0.25 12.42 37.97
CA LEU A 50 -0.85 11.33 37.19
C LEU A 50 -0.51 9.95 37.75
N SER A 51 0.72 9.73 38.23
CA SER A 51 1.14 8.44 38.79
C SER A 51 0.44 8.07 40.10
N GLN A 52 -0.20 9.04 40.76
CA GLN A 52 -1.01 8.78 41.97
C GLN A 52 -2.38 8.18 41.64
N ALA A 53 -2.84 8.30 40.40
CA ALA A 53 -4.06 7.63 39.95
C ALA A 53 -3.70 6.18 39.58
N PRO A 54 -4.13 5.17 40.35
CA PRO A 54 -3.90 3.78 39.97
C PRO A 54 -4.60 3.53 38.63
N VAL A 55 -3.85 2.99 37.67
CA VAL A 55 -4.43 2.46 36.43
C VAL A 55 -5.37 1.33 36.84
N ALA A 56 -6.67 1.57 36.72
CA ALA A 56 -7.66 0.55 37.01
C ALA A 56 -7.51 -0.56 35.97
N GLU A 57 -6.85 -1.65 36.35
CA GLU A 57 -6.80 -2.83 35.50
C GLU A 57 -8.23 -3.37 35.32
N PRO A 58 -8.67 -3.61 34.08
CA PRO A 58 -9.98 -4.18 33.85
C PRO A 58 -10.03 -5.56 34.52
N SER A 59 -11.13 -5.85 35.24
CA SER A 59 -11.23 -7.10 35.97
C SER A 59 -11.08 -8.32 35.04
N PRO A 60 -10.52 -9.44 35.51
CA PRO A 60 -10.35 -10.64 34.69
C PRO A 60 -11.66 -11.10 34.04
N ASN A 61 -12.78 -10.94 34.75
CA ASN A 61 -14.11 -11.26 34.25
C ASN A 61 -14.55 -10.33 33.11
N LEU A 62 -14.25 -9.03 33.18
CA LEU A 62 -14.52 -8.09 32.09
C LEU A 62 -13.66 -8.37 30.86
N LEU A 63 -12.38 -8.72 31.03
CA LEU A 63 -11.50 -9.10 29.94
C LEU A 63 -11.96 -10.39 29.26
N ALA A 64 -12.29 -11.42 30.04
CA ALA A 64 -12.80 -12.69 29.52
C ALA A 64 -14.13 -12.49 28.78
N ALA A 65 -15.07 -11.74 29.37
CA ALA A 65 -16.34 -11.42 28.74
C ALA A 65 -16.17 -10.60 27.45
N SER A 66 -15.22 -9.66 27.42
CA SER A 66 -14.95 -8.85 26.23
C SER A 66 -14.33 -9.68 25.11
N ARG A 67 -13.41 -10.59 25.43
CA ARG A 67 -12.82 -11.52 24.45
C ARG A 67 -13.85 -12.49 23.89
N MET A 68 -14.69 -13.06 24.75
CA MET A 68 -15.76 -13.96 24.32
C MET A 68 -16.78 -13.23 23.44
N ARG A 69 -17.21 -12.02 23.83
CA ARG A 69 -18.10 -11.20 22.99
C ARG A 69 -17.48 -10.80 21.66
N LEU A 70 -16.19 -10.49 21.63
CA LEU A 70 -15.48 -10.17 20.39
C LEU A 70 -15.42 -11.40 19.48
N GLN A 71 -15.09 -12.57 20.03
CA GLN A 71 -15.03 -13.81 19.27
C GLN A 71 -16.41 -14.20 18.74
N GLU A 72 -17.45 -14.13 19.58
CA GLU A 72 -18.84 -14.33 19.17
C GLU A 72 -19.23 -13.34 18.07
N ALA A 73 -18.87 -12.06 18.21
CA ALA A 73 -19.15 -11.04 17.18
C ALA A 73 -18.41 -11.30 15.87
N LEU A 74 -17.19 -11.86 15.91
CA LEU A 74 -16.42 -12.23 14.72
C LEU A 74 -16.97 -13.50 14.05
N GLU A 75 -17.48 -14.45 14.83
CA GLU A 75 -18.06 -15.70 14.34
C GLU A 75 -19.49 -15.51 13.82
N THR A 76 -20.29 -14.67 14.47
CA THR A 76 -21.66 -14.32 14.06
C THR A 76 -21.71 -13.21 13.00
N THR A 77 -20.64 -12.43 12.85
CA THR A 77 -20.42 -11.65 11.63
C THR A 77 -20.21 -12.64 10.50
N THR A 78 -21.27 -12.92 9.75
CA THR A 78 -21.15 -13.46 8.40
C THR A 78 -20.10 -12.62 7.68
N GLN A 79 -19.06 -13.24 7.11
CA GLN A 79 -18.09 -12.56 6.25
C GLN A 79 -18.85 -11.94 5.07
N GLY A 80 -19.37 -10.73 5.28
CA GLY A 80 -20.08 -9.97 4.29
C GLY A 80 -19.12 -9.69 3.18
N GLY A 81 -19.36 -10.30 2.02
CA GLY A 81 -18.75 -9.85 0.79
C GLY A 81 -18.90 -8.33 0.69
N PHE A 82 -17.87 -7.69 0.14
CA PHE A 82 -17.67 -6.26 -0.12
C PHE A 82 -18.93 -5.36 -0.22
N TRP A 83 -20.03 -5.88 -0.74
CA TRP A 83 -21.35 -5.25 -0.93
C TRP A 83 -22.10 -4.81 0.34
N GLN A 84 -21.87 -5.41 1.51
CA GLN A 84 -22.56 -4.97 2.74
C GLN A 84 -22.01 -3.65 3.32
N ARG A 85 -20.83 -3.19 2.89
CA ARG A 85 -20.25 -1.89 3.31
C ARG A 85 -20.68 -0.70 2.45
N LEU A 86 -21.39 -0.92 1.34
CA LEU A 86 -21.72 0.11 0.35
C LEU A 86 -23.19 0.52 0.28
N ILE A 87 -24.06 -0.03 1.14
CA ILE A 87 -25.47 0.40 1.18
C ILE A 87 -25.56 1.65 2.08
N PHE A 88 -25.25 2.80 1.48
CA PHE A 88 -25.88 4.05 1.88
C PHE A 88 -27.37 3.91 1.61
N ASP A 89 -28.20 3.91 2.66
CA ASP A 89 -29.66 3.83 2.57
C ASP A 89 -30.22 5.17 2.03
N PRO A 90 -30.53 5.29 0.72
CA PRO A 90 -30.81 6.57 0.08
C PRO A 90 -32.15 7.15 0.54
N GLY A 91 -33.04 6.29 1.04
CA GLY A 91 -34.40 6.66 1.47
C GLY A 91 -34.40 7.52 2.74
N ASN A 92 -33.45 7.31 3.64
CA ASN A 92 -33.34 8.09 4.87
C ASN A 92 -32.66 9.45 4.66
N TRP A 93 -31.70 9.53 3.74
CA TRP A 93 -31.01 10.78 3.40
C TRP A 93 -31.94 11.78 2.72
N LEU A 94 -32.80 11.31 1.80
CA LEU A 94 -33.72 12.20 1.06
C LEU A 94 -34.84 12.79 1.94
N ARG A 95 -35.26 12.08 3.01
CA ARG A 95 -36.24 12.61 3.98
C ARG A 95 -35.69 13.74 4.85
N GLN A 96 -34.37 13.87 4.95
CA GLN A 96 -33.72 14.89 5.78
C GLN A 96 -33.50 16.23 5.05
N VAL A 97 -33.72 16.29 3.73
CA VAL A 97 -33.50 17.51 2.94
C VAL A 97 -34.81 18.26 2.69
N ARG A 98 -35.33 18.93 3.73
CA ARG A 98 -36.33 20.01 3.55
C ARG A 98 -35.60 21.24 3.02
N MET A 99 -35.53 21.38 1.70
CA MET A 99 -34.84 22.47 1.01
C MET A 99 -35.55 23.83 1.22
N ALA A 100 -34.82 24.80 1.77
CA ALA A 100 -35.19 26.21 1.70
C ALA A 100 -34.85 26.79 0.30
N PRO A 101 -35.68 27.67 -0.28
CA PRO A 101 -35.62 28.07 -1.70
C PRO A 101 -34.34 28.81 -2.14
N ALA A 102 -33.48 29.23 -1.21
CA ALA A 102 -32.25 29.97 -1.53
C ALA A 102 -31.16 29.10 -2.19
N VAL A 103 -31.11 27.79 -1.91
CA VAL A 103 -30.05 26.90 -2.42
C VAL A 103 -30.20 26.65 -3.93
N ALA A 104 -31.44 26.64 -4.44
CA ALA A 104 -31.71 26.43 -5.87
C ALA A 104 -31.23 27.61 -6.74
N ALA A 105 -31.30 28.85 -6.23
CA ALA A 105 -30.88 30.03 -6.96
C ALA A 105 -29.35 30.08 -7.16
N VAL A 106 -28.58 29.61 -6.17
CA VAL A 106 -27.10 29.59 -6.25
C VAL A 106 -26.62 28.60 -7.31
N ILE A 107 -27.24 27.43 -7.39
CA ILE A 107 -26.89 26.41 -8.40
C ILE A 107 -27.16 26.92 -9.82
N PHE A 108 -28.27 27.65 -10.02
CA PHE A 108 -28.63 28.19 -11.33
C PHE A 108 -27.66 29.28 -11.80
N ILE A 109 -27.26 30.20 -10.92
CA ILE A 109 -26.35 31.31 -11.27
C ILE A 109 -24.96 30.78 -11.64
N VAL A 110 -24.45 29.80 -10.89
CA VAL A 110 -23.14 29.17 -11.15
C VAL A 110 -23.17 28.36 -12.45
N GLY A 111 -24.28 27.65 -12.71
CA GLY A 111 -24.45 26.88 -13.94
C GLY A 111 -24.54 27.75 -15.21
N PHE A 112 -25.26 28.87 -15.16
CA PHE A 112 -25.46 29.74 -16.32
C PHE A 112 -24.22 30.60 -16.63
N GLY A 113 -23.52 31.11 -15.59
CA GLY A 113 -22.31 31.91 -15.76
C GLY A 113 -21.13 31.13 -16.34
N GLY A 114 -21.00 29.84 -15.99
CA GLY A 114 -19.92 28.98 -16.48
C GLY A 114 -20.04 28.62 -17.97
N GLY A 115 -21.26 28.54 -18.51
CA GLY A 115 -21.50 28.10 -19.89
C GLY A 115 -21.06 29.11 -20.96
N ILE A 116 -21.14 30.42 -20.69
CA ILE A 116 -20.84 31.47 -21.67
C ILE A 116 -19.32 31.69 -21.83
N ALA A 117 -18.52 31.42 -20.79
CA ALA A 117 -17.07 31.59 -20.85
C ALA A 117 -16.37 30.50 -21.69
N ALA A 118 -16.93 29.29 -21.75
CA ALA A 118 -16.34 28.16 -22.47
C ALA A 118 -16.39 28.30 -24.00
N THR A 119 -17.36 29.04 -24.54
CA THR A 119 -17.54 29.17 -26.00
C THR A 119 -16.54 30.13 -26.66
N TYR A 120 -16.00 31.11 -25.92
CA TYR A 120 -15.00 32.03 -26.44
C TYR A 120 -13.60 31.42 -26.61
N ASN A 121 -13.26 30.36 -25.84
CA ASN A 121 -11.95 29.71 -25.92
C ASN A 121 -11.82 28.68 -27.05
N PHE A 122 -12.93 28.24 -27.66
CA PHE A 122 -12.92 27.12 -28.62
C PHE A 122 -12.75 27.55 -30.10
N VAL A 123 -12.88 28.84 -30.42
CA VAL A 123 -12.84 29.34 -31.81
C VAL A 123 -11.45 29.84 -32.24
N GLY A 124 -10.48 29.94 -31.31
CA GLY A 124 -9.20 30.63 -31.54
C GLY A 124 -8.01 29.80 -32.00
N SER A 125 -8.10 28.47 -32.18
CA SER A 125 -6.90 27.66 -32.42
C SER A 125 -7.09 26.60 -33.51
N HIS A 126 -6.84 27.00 -34.76
CA HIS A 126 -6.44 26.10 -35.84
C HIS A 126 -5.32 26.80 -36.63
N SER A 127 -4.09 26.32 -36.47
CA SER A 127 -3.01 26.56 -37.44
C SER A 127 -2.08 25.35 -37.46
N THR A 128 -2.13 24.69 -38.61
CA THR A 128 -1.30 23.60 -39.11
C THR A 128 0.18 23.99 -39.17
N VAL A 129 1.12 23.02 -39.15
CA VAL A 129 2.19 22.84 -40.17
C VAL A 129 3.25 21.77 -39.75
N THR A 130 3.31 20.73 -40.62
CA THR A 130 4.38 19.79 -41.07
C THR A 130 5.28 18.94 -40.16
N ASN A 131 5.35 17.67 -40.59
CA ASN A 131 6.36 16.64 -40.33
C ASN A 131 7.78 17.01 -40.82
N LEU A 132 8.80 16.54 -40.10
CA LEU A 132 10.09 16.12 -40.67
C LEU A 132 10.62 14.88 -39.93
N ALA A 133 11.02 13.88 -40.70
CA ALA A 133 11.52 12.60 -40.23
C ALA A 133 12.99 12.65 -39.80
N SER A 134 13.39 11.80 -38.84
CA SER A 134 14.60 10.95 -38.87
C SER A 134 14.77 10.19 -37.54
N GLY A 135 15.11 8.91 -37.64
CA GLY A 135 15.13 7.98 -36.51
C GLY A 135 16.30 8.16 -35.54
N THR A 136 16.04 7.81 -34.29
CA THR A 136 16.97 7.11 -33.40
C THR A 136 16.13 6.44 -32.32
N SER A 137 16.30 5.13 -32.21
CA SER A 137 15.76 4.31 -31.13
C SER A 137 16.41 4.73 -29.82
N SER A 138 15.66 5.36 -28.93
CA SER A 138 16.03 5.49 -27.53
C SER A 138 14.81 5.22 -26.66
N SER A 139 14.87 4.08 -26.00
CA SER A 139 14.10 3.73 -24.81
C SER A 139 14.21 4.89 -23.81
N GLY A 140 13.14 5.65 -23.63
CA GLY A 140 13.13 6.78 -22.71
C GLY A 140 11.69 7.10 -22.34
N ALA A 141 11.40 7.00 -21.05
CA ALA A 141 10.16 7.31 -20.34
C ALA A 141 9.03 7.97 -21.15
N SER A 142 7.86 7.34 -21.14
CA SER A 142 6.62 8.00 -21.58
C SER A 142 6.51 9.37 -20.90
N PRO A 143 6.12 10.44 -21.61
CA PRO A 143 6.07 11.82 -21.08
C PRO A 143 5.19 12.01 -19.83
N LEU A 144 4.42 11.00 -19.45
CA LEU A 144 3.63 10.95 -18.22
C LEU A 144 4.49 10.82 -16.95
N GLU A 145 5.60 10.07 -16.98
CA GLU A 145 6.45 9.87 -15.78
C GLU A 145 7.11 11.17 -15.29
N ALA A 146 7.43 12.09 -16.20
CA ALA A 146 8.12 13.34 -15.87
C ALA A 146 7.22 14.37 -15.14
N SER A 147 5.90 14.17 -15.14
CA SER A 147 4.94 15.14 -14.59
C SER A 147 4.23 14.68 -13.32
N VAL A 148 4.25 13.37 -13.02
CA VAL A 148 3.52 12.77 -11.90
C VAL A 148 4.45 12.57 -10.71
N THR A 149 4.15 13.20 -9.59
CA THR A 149 4.94 13.09 -8.35
C THR A 149 4.48 11.94 -7.46
N GLY A 150 3.21 11.55 -7.55
CA GLY A 150 2.64 10.46 -6.77
C GLY A 150 1.19 10.15 -7.12
N ILE A 151 0.72 8.97 -6.72
CA ILE A 151 -0.69 8.55 -6.87
C ILE A 151 -1.35 8.53 -5.49
N ARG A 152 -2.46 9.24 -5.33
CA ARG A 152 -3.18 9.34 -4.05
C ARG A 152 -4.14 8.20 -3.83
N SER A 153 -4.87 7.82 -4.88
CA SER A 153 -5.89 6.77 -4.80
C SER A 153 -6.08 6.10 -6.14
N VAL A 154 -6.38 4.81 -6.08
CA VAL A 154 -6.77 3.97 -7.21
C VAL A 154 -8.06 3.27 -6.81
N THR A 155 -9.11 3.36 -7.62
CA THR A 155 -10.41 2.77 -7.28
C THR A 155 -11.07 2.23 -8.54
N GLN A 156 -11.44 0.95 -8.52
CA GLN A 156 -12.23 0.32 -9.59
C GLN A 156 -13.72 0.39 -9.23
N GLU A 157 -14.55 0.77 -10.21
CA GLU A 157 -16.00 0.75 -10.04
C GLU A 157 -16.51 -0.70 -10.03
N PRO A 158 -17.28 -1.13 -9.00
CA PRO A 158 -17.64 -2.53 -8.79
C PRO A 158 -18.38 -3.15 -9.98
N GLY A 159 -17.93 -4.32 -10.43
CA GLY A 159 -18.54 -5.03 -11.55
C GLY A 159 -18.24 -4.42 -12.92
N SER A 160 -17.35 -3.43 -13.00
CA SER A 160 -16.92 -2.80 -14.25
C SER A 160 -15.40 -2.87 -14.43
N ASN A 161 -14.93 -2.64 -15.66
CA ASN A 161 -13.51 -2.44 -15.96
C ASN A 161 -13.10 -0.97 -15.83
N GLN A 162 -13.92 -0.11 -15.22
CA GLN A 162 -13.65 1.31 -15.09
C GLN A 162 -12.83 1.60 -13.82
N VAL A 163 -11.76 2.36 -13.97
CA VAL A 163 -10.84 2.74 -12.89
C VAL A 163 -10.74 4.26 -12.83
N SER A 164 -10.87 4.81 -11.62
CA SER A 164 -10.52 6.19 -11.30
C SER A 164 -9.17 6.24 -10.57
N ILE A 165 -8.28 7.11 -11.04
CA ILE A 165 -6.95 7.34 -10.46
C ILE A 165 -6.80 8.84 -10.16
N LYS A 166 -6.53 9.17 -8.89
CA LYS A 166 -6.16 10.52 -8.46
C LYS A 166 -4.66 10.59 -8.25
N TYR A 167 -4.00 11.57 -8.87
CA TYR A 167 -2.56 11.69 -8.88
C TYR A 167 -2.11 13.16 -8.83
N ASP A 168 -0.89 13.37 -8.34
CA ASP A 168 -0.32 14.69 -8.14
C ASP A 168 0.62 15.07 -9.29
N THR A 169 0.40 16.28 -9.81
CA THR A 169 1.30 16.96 -10.75
C THR A 169 1.60 18.36 -10.19
N VAL A 170 1.58 19.43 -11.00
CA VAL A 170 1.53 20.82 -10.49
C VAL A 170 0.21 21.08 -9.73
N SER A 171 -0.87 20.42 -10.13
CA SER A 171 -2.13 20.34 -9.40
C SER A 171 -2.59 18.89 -9.29
N THR A 172 -3.42 18.57 -8.29
CA THR A 172 -4.06 17.25 -8.22
C THR A 172 -4.99 17.07 -9.41
N GLN A 173 -4.84 15.94 -10.09
CA GLN A 173 -5.61 15.56 -11.27
C GLN A 173 -6.35 14.24 -11.00
N GLU A 174 -7.43 14.01 -11.74
CA GLU A 174 -8.17 12.75 -11.74
C GLU A 174 -8.31 12.27 -13.19
N THR A 175 -8.05 10.99 -13.42
CA THR A 175 -8.31 10.36 -14.71
C THR A 175 -9.21 9.15 -14.47
N GLN A 176 -10.16 8.94 -15.38
CA GLN A 176 -11.03 7.78 -15.37
C GLN A 176 -10.90 7.08 -16.74
N GLY A 177 -10.77 5.76 -16.74
CA GLY A 177 -10.67 4.98 -17.96
C GLY A 177 -10.84 3.49 -17.70
N SER A 178 -10.85 2.71 -18.78
CA SER A 178 -10.88 1.26 -18.68
C SER A 178 -9.53 0.71 -18.20
N LEU A 179 -9.50 -0.46 -17.56
CA LEU A 179 -8.27 -1.21 -17.27
C LEU A 179 -7.40 -1.50 -18.50
N ASN A 180 -8.01 -1.51 -19.69
CA ASN A 180 -7.31 -1.70 -20.96
C ASN A 180 -6.85 -0.38 -21.60
N ASP A 181 -7.14 0.77 -21.00
CA ASP A 181 -6.65 2.07 -21.46
C ASP A 181 -5.15 2.18 -21.16
N GLN A 182 -4.36 2.49 -22.20
CA GLN A 182 -2.91 2.65 -22.09
C GLN A 182 -2.50 3.67 -21.04
N ARG A 183 -3.26 4.77 -20.88
CA ARG A 183 -2.98 5.80 -19.86
C ARG A 183 -3.20 5.26 -18.46
N ILE A 184 -4.30 4.53 -18.25
CA ILE A 184 -4.61 3.89 -16.96
C ILE A 184 -3.52 2.87 -16.62
N GLN A 185 -3.14 2.02 -17.57
CA GLN A 185 -2.08 1.03 -17.37
C GLN A 185 -0.76 1.69 -16.98
N GLN A 186 -0.34 2.75 -17.68
CA GLN A 186 0.90 3.46 -17.34
C GLN A 186 0.87 4.06 -15.93
N LEU A 187 -0.26 4.64 -15.50
CA LEU A 187 -0.42 5.14 -14.13
C LEU A 187 -0.38 4.01 -13.10
N LEU A 188 -1.02 2.86 -13.37
CA LEU A 188 -0.97 1.70 -12.48
C LEU A 188 0.45 1.11 -12.37
N LEU A 189 1.17 1.00 -13.49
CA LEU A 189 2.57 0.56 -13.51
C LEU A 189 3.46 1.52 -12.71
N PHE A 190 3.25 2.83 -12.86
CA PHE A 190 3.95 3.86 -12.07
C PHE A 190 3.63 3.74 -10.56
N ALA A 191 2.35 3.61 -10.19
CA ALA A 191 1.96 3.43 -8.80
C ALA A 191 2.61 2.19 -8.18
N ALA A 192 2.52 1.05 -8.86
CA ALA A 192 3.04 -0.22 -8.36
C ALA A 192 4.56 -0.19 -8.08
N ARG A 193 5.33 0.62 -8.82
CA ARG A 193 6.78 0.75 -8.65
C ARG A 193 7.22 1.85 -7.69
N ASN A 194 6.60 3.03 -7.78
CA ASN A 194 7.18 4.26 -7.23
C ASN A 194 6.36 4.89 -6.10
N ASN A 195 5.17 4.37 -5.78
CA ASN A 195 4.32 5.02 -4.78
C ASN A 195 4.81 4.76 -3.35
N PHE A 196 4.81 5.78 -2.50
CA PHE A 196 5.16 5.63 -1.08
C PHE A 196 4.11 4.84 -0.28
N ASN A 197 2.83 4.97 -0.62
CA ASN A 197 1.74 4.29 0.05
C ASN A 197 1.60 2.84 -0.44
N SER A 198 1.82 1.88 0.46
CA SER A 198 1.72 0.44 0.13
C SER A 198 0.31 -0.01 -0.24
N GLY A 199 -0.74 0.66 0.25
CA GLY A 199 -2.12 0.39 -0.14
C GLY A 199 -2.33 0.71 -1.63
N VAL A 200 -1.86 1.88 -2.08
CA VAL A 200 -1.91 2.25 -3.50
C VAL A 200 -1.10 1.29 -4.37
N ARG A 201 0.09 0.86 -3.90
CA ARG A 201 0.87 -0.16 -4.61
C ARG A 201 0.12 -1.48 -4.69
N MET A 202 -0.50 -1.91 -3.60
CA MET A 202 -1.29 -3.15 -3.54
C MET A 202 -2.49 -3.11 -4.48
N ASP A 203 -3.29 -2.04 -4.44
CA ASP A 203 -4.46 -1.86 -5.31
C ASP A 203 -4.05 -1.83 -6.78
N SER A 204 -2.91 -1.17 -7.08
CA SER A 204 -2.38 -1.13 -8.44
C SER A 204 -1.93 -2.50 -8.91
N VAL A 205 -1.20 -3.24 -8.09
CA VAL A 205 -0.80 -4.62 -8.39
C VAL A 205 -2.04 -5.50 -8.59
N ASP A 206 -3.07 -5.39 -7.75
CA ASP A 206 -4.32 -6.14 -7.87
C ASP A 206 -5.00 -5.90 -9.22
N LEU A 207 -5.18 -4.64 -9.61
CA LEU A 207 -5.78 -4.30 -10.90
C LEU A 207 -4.95 -4.79 -12.07
N LEU A 208 -3.63 -4.67 -11.99
CA LEU A 208 -2.72 -5.17 -13.03
C LEU A 208 -2.82 -6.69 -13.19
N THR A 209 -3.11 -7.46 -12.12
CA THR A 209 -3.30 -8.91 -12.22
C THR A 209 -4.52 -9.32 -13.05
N GLN A 210 -5.50 -8.43 -13.24
CA GLN A 210 -6.69 -8.68 -14.06
C GLN A 210 -6.39 -8.64 -15.57
N ALA A 211 -5.28 -8.02 -15.97
CA ALA A 211 -4.82 -7.93 -17.36
C ALA A 211 -3.35 -8.36 -17.52
N PRO A 212 -3.00 -9.62 -17.17
CA PRO A 212 -1.62 -10.01 -16.95
C PRO A 212 -0.84 -10.37 -18.23
N ASN A 213 -1.51 -10.33 -19.39
CA ASN A 213 -0.92 -10.72 -20.68
C ASN A 213 0.10 -9.71 -21.21
N ASP A 214 0.18 -8.52 -20.62
CA ASP A 214 1.23 -7.55 -20.96
C ASP A 214 2.56 -7.94 -20.30
N THR A 215 3.63 -7.95 -21.10
CA THR A 215 4.98 -8.21 -20.60
C THR A 215 5.42 -7.15 -19.60
N ASN A 216 5.03 -5.89 -19.76
CA ASN A 216 5.35 -4.82 -18.81
C ASN A 216 4.72 -5.07 -17.44
N VAL A 217 3.51 -5.61 -17.42
CA VAL A 217 2.82 -6.01 -16.17
C VAL A 217 3.61 -7.10 -15.47
N ARG A 218 4.03 -8.14 -16.20
CA ARG A 218 4.86 -9.21 -15.62
C ARG A 218 6.18 -8.68 -15.05
N GLU A 219 6.84 -7.75 -15.73
CA GLU A 219 8.04 -7.09 -15.20
C GLU A 219 7.77 -6.30 -13.91
N VAL A 220 6.66 -5.56 -13.84
CA VAL A 220 6.26 -4.86 -12.61
C VAL A 220 5.98 -5.83 -11.48
N LEU A 221 5.23 -6.92 -11.72
CA LEU A 221 4.94 -7.92 -10.69
C LEU A 221 6.23 -8.58 -10.17
N MET A 222 7.16 -8.93 -11.06
CA MET A 222 8.47 -9.45 -10.65
C MET A 222 9.27 -8.42 -9.83
N TYR A 223 9.25 -7.16 -10.22
CA TYR A 223 9.90 -6.08 -9.47
C TYR A 223 9.28 -5.90 -8.07
N SER A 224 7.95 -5.85 -7.97
CA SER A 224 7.24 -5.74 -6.69
C SER A 224 7.50 -6.95 -5.79
N LEU A 225 7.52 -8.16 -6.35
CA LEU A 225 7.86 -9.39 -5.62
C LEU A 225 9.28 -9.33 -5.00
N GLN A 226 10.24 -8.73 -5.70
CA GLN A 226 11.63 -8.72 -5.24
C GLN A 226 11.93 -7.55 -4.30
N ASN A 227 11.29 -6.40 -4.50
CA ASN A 227 11.73 -5.13 -3.91
C ASN A 227 10.71 -4.46 -2.99
N ASP A 228 9.43 -4.87 -3.00
CA ASP A 228 8.43 -4.19 -2.17
C ASP A 228 8.67 -4.47 -0.69
N THR A 229 8.64 -3.42 0.13
CA THR A 229 8.82 -3.54 1.59
C THR A 229 7.63 -4.23 2.27
N ASN A 230 6.43 -4.12 1.71
CA ASN A 230 5.21 -4.68 2.28
C ASN A 230 4.98 -6.13 1.78
N PRO A 231 4.94 -7.13 2.68
CA PRO A 231 4.74 -8.53 2.30
C PRO A 231 3.40 -8.80 1.63
N GLY A 232 2.36 -8.02 1.92
CA GLY A 232 1.06 -8.15 1.25
C GLY A 232 1.13 -7.81 -0.24
N VAL A 233 1.92 -6.80 -0.63
CA VAL A 233 2.14 -6.47 -2.04
C VAL A 233 2.91 -7.60 -2.73
N ARG A 234 3.92 -8.16 -2.06
CA ARG A 234 4.69 -9.31 -2.58
C ARG A 234 3.83 -10.57 -2.75
N LEU A 235 2.94 -10.85 -1.80
CA LEU A 235 1.97 -11.95 -1.91
C LEU A 235 1.04 -11.74 -3.11
N LYS A 236 0.51 -10.53 -3.28
CA LYS A 236 -0.35 -10.21 -4.42
C LYS A 236 0.38 -10.34 -5.75
N ALA A 237 1.66 -9.96 -5.80
CA ALA A 237 2.50 -10.16 -6.96
C ALA A 237 2.72 -11.65 -7.28
N LEU A 238 2.92 -12.52 -6.28
CA LEU A 238 2.97 -13.97 -6.48
C LEU A 238 1.69 -14.51 -7.10
N ASP A 239 0.53 -14.08 -6.60
CA ASP A 239 -0.77 -14.51 -7.14
C ASP A 239 -0.93 -14.11 -8.62
N GLY A 240 -0.57 -12.88 -8.98
CA GLY A 240 -0.57 -12.41 -10.37
C GLY A 240 0.40 -13.14 -11.29
N LEU A 241 1.53 -13.63 -10.75
CA LEU A 241 2.54 -14.37 -11.49
C LEU A 241 2.23 -15.87 -11.63
N SER A 242 1.28 -16.40 -10.87
CA SER A 242 0.96 -17.84 -10.76
C SER A 242 0.74 -18.54 -12.11
N GLY A 243 0.06 -17.87 -13.05
CA GLY A 243 -0.22 -18.40 -14.39
C GLY A 243 1.02 -18.55 -15.29
N PHE A 244 2.11 -17.83 -14.99
CA PHE A 244 3.28 -17.74 -15.86
C PHE A 244 4.47 -18.55 -15.38
N VAL A 245 4.44 -19.10 -14.16
CA VAL A 245 5.61 -19.78 -13.56
C VAL A 245 6.11 -20.96 -14.41
N ARG A 246 5.19 -21.68 -15.08
CA ARG A 246 5.56 -22.78 -16.01
C ARG A 246 6.09 -22.28 -17.36
N GLN A 247 5.61 -21.13 -17.82
CA GLN A 247 5.79 -20.66 -19.20
C GLN A 247 7.00 -19.73 -19.33
N ASP A 248 7.26 -18.91 -18.31
CA ASP A 248 8.33 -17.92 -18.31
C ASP A 248 9.40 -18.28 -17.26
N VAL A 249 10.61 -18.57 -17.76
CA VAL A 249 11.77 -18.93 -16.92
C VAL A 249 12.15 -17.79 -15.99
N ARG A 250 11.97 -16.53 -16.40
CA ARG A 250 12.30 -15.36 -15.58
C ARG A 250 11.36 -15.24 -14.40
N VAL A 251 10.07 -15.48 -14.63
CA VAL A 251 9.05 -15.54 -13.57
C VAL A 251 9.37 -16.69 -12.61
N ARG A 252 9.69 -17.88 -13.14
CA ARG A 252 10.08 -19.02 -12.31
C ARG A 252 11.28 -18.70 -11.42
N ASN A 253 12.31 -18.08 -11.97
CA ASN A 253 13.50 -17.67 -11.21
C ASN A 253 13.16 -16.62 -10.15
N ALA A 254 12.29 -15.65 -10.44
CA ALA A 254 11.84 -14.66 -9.46
C ALA A 254 11.08 -15.31 -8.29
N VAL A 255 10.20 -16.28 -8.57
CA VAL A 255 9.46 -17.04 -7.54
C VAL A 255 10.42 -17.89 -6.71
N LEU A 256 11.37 -18.59 -7.33
CA LEU A 256 12.40 -19.37 -6.63
C LEU A 256 13.30 -18.48 -5.76
N GLN A 257 13.66 -17.30 -6.24
CA GLN A 257 14.42 -16.33 -5.44
C GLN A 257 13.65 -15.90 -4.19
N SER A 258 12.36 -15.54 -4.35
CA SER A 258 11.49 -15.20 -3.22
C SER A 258 11.37 -16.35 -2.22
N LEU A 259 11.20 -17.58 -2.69
CA LEU A 259 11.17 -18.78 -1.85
C LEU A 259 12.45 -18.92 -0.99
N ILE A 260 13.62 -18.61 -1.55
CA ILE A 260 14.90 -18.75 -0.87
C ILE A 260 15.16 -17.61 0.11
N SER A 261 14.90 -16.36 -0.29
CA SER A 261 15.44 -15.17 0.40
C SER A 261 14.41 -14.20 0.97
N ASP A 262 13.11 -14.39 0.75
CA ASP A 262 12.12 -13.46 1.31
C ASP A 262 12.14 -13.49 2.85
N ALA A 263 12.08 -12.32 3.49
CA ALA A 263 12.09 -12.23 4.95
C ALA A 263 10.78 -12.74 5.59
N ASN A 264 9.67 -12.68 4.86
CA ASN A 264 8.36 -13.08 5.36
C ASN A 264 8.07 -14.56 5.03
N PRO A 265 7.90 -15.44 6.03
CA PRO A 265 7.65 -16.85 5.77
C PRO A 265 6.35 -17.15 5.00
N GLY A 266 5.33 -16.29 5.10
CA GLY A 266 4.09 -16.43 4.35
C GLY A 266 4.30 -16.28 2.84
N VAL A 267 5.13 -15.31 2.42
CA VAL A 267 5.52 -15.14 1.01
C VAL A 267 6.26 -16.39 0.51
N ARG A 268 7.19 -16.90 1.30
CA ARG A 268 7.97 -18.11 0.97
C ARG A 268 7.08 -19.35 0.85
N VAL A 269 6.12 -19.54 1.77
CA VAL A 269 5.15 -20.64 1.70
C VAL A 269 4.30 -20.53 0.43
N GLN A 270 3.85 -19.33 0.05
CA GLN A 270 3.10 -19.14 -1.19
C GLN A 270 3.97 -19.42 -2.43
N ALA A 271 5.21 -18.95 -2.44
CA ALA A 271 6.16 -19.26 -3.52
C ALA A 271 6.42 -20.76 -3.65
N LEU A 272 6.51 -21.50 -2.53
CA LEU A 272 6.66 -22.95 -2.51
C LEU A 272 5.48 -23.66 -3.20
N ARG A 273 4.25 -23.24 -2.91
CA ARG A 273 3.04 -23.77 -3.55
C ARG A 273 3.03 -23.53 -5.06
N LEU A 274 3.48 -22.35 -5.50
CA LEU A 274 3.52 -22.02 -6.93
C LEU A 274 4.54 -22.87 -7.71
N VAL A 275 5.61 -23.31 -7.06
CA VAL A 275 6.63 -24.16 -7.70
C VAL A 275 6.36 -25.66 -7.61
N GLU A 276 5.43 -26.08 -6.75
CA GLU A 276 5.06 -27.48 -6.54
C GLU A 276 4.74 -28.26 -7.83
N PRO A 277 3.99 -27.71 -8.82
CA PRO A 277 3.70 -28.43 -10.06
C PRO A 277 4.95 -28.74 -10.91
N MET A 278 6.08 -28.09 -10.63
CA MET A 278 7.35 -28.24 -11.34
C MET A 278 8.42 -28.90 -10.47
N LYS A 279 8.04 -29.64 -9.42
CA LYS A 279 8.97 -30.35 -8.52
C LYS A 279 9.94 -31.32 -9.23
N ALA A 280 9.64 -31.75 -10.45
CA ALA A 280 10.51 -32.56 -11.29
C ALA A 280 11.53 -31.76 -12.12
N ASP A 281 11.37 -30.43 -12.24
CA ASP A 281 12.36 -29.57 -12.89
C ASP A 281 13.64 -29.55 -12.03
N SER A 282 14.78 -29.82 -12.68
CA SER A 282 16.11 -29.80 -12.06
C SER A 282 16.39 -28.54 -11.23
N GLY A 283 15.97 -27.36 -11.71
CA GLY A 283 16.16 -26.09 -11.01
C GLY A 283 15.36 -26.03 -9.71
N VAL A 284 14.08 -26.41 -9.78
CA VAL A 284 13.18 -26.45 -8.61
C VAL A 284 13.65 -27.51 -7.61
N ARG A 285 14.04 -28.70 -8.09
CA ARG A 285 14.55 -29.79 -7.25
C ARG A 285 15.79 -29.35 -6.46
N SER A 286 16.73 -28.65 -7.10
CA SER A 286 17.93 -28.15 -6.40
C SER A 286 17.59 -27.22 -5.22
N VAL A 287 16.61 -26.34 -5.42
CA VAL A 287 16.11 -25.42 -4.39
C VAL A 287 15.39 -26.19 -3.29
N LEU A 288 14.50 -27.13 -3.64
CA LEU A 288 13.80 -27.98 -2.66
C LEU A 288 14.79 -28.76 -1.79
N THR A 289 15.86 -29.32 -2.37
CA THR A 289 16.92 -30.02 -1.62
C THR A 289 17.57 -29.09 -0.59
N LYS A 290 17.95 -27.87 -0.99
CA LYS A 290 18.52 -26.88 -0.07
C LYS A 290 17.56 -26.52 1.06
N LEU A 291 16.29 -26.22 0.74
CA LEU A 291 15.28 -25.84 1.73
C LEU A 291 15.03 -26.98 2.72
N SER A 292 14.96 -28.23 2.24
CA SER A 292 14.72 -29.42 3.08
C SER A 292 15.78 -29.61 4.17
N GLN A 293 17.00 -29.11 3.94
CA GLN A 293 18.15 -29.26 4.83
C GLN A 293 18.31 -28.06 5.78
N SER A 294 18.22 -26.83 5.26
CA SER A 294 18.72 -25.65 5.96
C SER A 294 17.71 -24.51 6.15
N ASP A 295 16.46 -24.63 5.70
CA ASP A 295 15.48 -23.55 5.88
C ASP A 295 15.21 -23.28 7.37
N GLN A 296 15.06 -22.02 7.78
CA GLN A 296 14.72 -21.70 9.17
C GLN A 296 13.27 -22.10 9.52
N ASN A 297 12.35 -22.02 8.57
CA ASN A 297 10.94 -22.35 8.77
C ASN A 297 10.71 -23.87 8.70
N VAL A 298 10.27 -24.45 9.82
CA VAL A 298 10.01 -25.90 9.97
C VAL A 298 9.01 -26.42 8.93
N SER A 299 7.95 -25.65 8.63
CA SER A 299 6.91 -26.02 7.69
C SER A 299 7.44 -26.05 6.25
N ILE A 300 8.29 -25.09 5.88
CA ILE A 300 8.93 -25.09 4.55
C ILE A 300 9.88 -26.29 4.44
N ARG A 301 10.67 -26.60 5.47
CA ARG A 301 11.52 -27.80 5.48
C ARG A 301 10.72 -29.08 5.29
N SER A 302 9.63 -29.27 6.05
CA SER A 302 8.83 -30.50 5.98
C SER A 302 8.12 -30.64 4.65
N GLN A 303 7.54 -29.55 4.11
CA GLN A 303 6.91 -29.56 2.79
C GLN A 303 7.91 -29.83 1.68
N ALA A 304 9.10 -29.22 1.71
CA ALA A 304 10.15 -29.49 0.71
C ALA A 304 10.58 -30.97 0.72
N ARG A 305 10.75 -31.59 1.90
CA ARG A 305 11.03 -33.04 2.01
C ARG A 305 9.90 -33.88 1.42
N ALA A 306 8.65 -33.55 1.74
CA ALA A 306 7.49 -34.26 1.23
C ALA A 306 7.40 -34.17 -0.30
N MET A 307 7.68 -33.01 -0.89
CA MET A 307 7.72 -32.83 -2.34
C MET A 307 8.83 -33.64 -3.00
N LEU A 308 10.04 -33.67 -2.41
CA LEU A 308 11.17 -34.46 -2.93
C LEU A 308 10.89 -35.96 -2.91
N ALA A 309 10.23 -36.47 -1.85
CA ALA A 309 9.87 -37.88 -1.72
C ALA A 309 8.85 -38.35 -2.77
N GLN A 310 8.13 -37.42 -3.40
CA GLN A 310 7.15 -37.71 -4.46
C GLN A 310 7.76 -37.65 -5.87
N VAL A 311 9.05 -37.32 -6.01
CA VAL A 311 9.74 -37.24 -7.29
C VAL A 311 10.70 -38.43 -7.39
N PRO A 312 10.60 -39.28 -8.42
CA PRO A 312 11.52 -40.39 -8.63
C PRO A 312 12.98 -39.91 -8.63
N GLU A 313 13.90 -40.71 -8.09
CA GLU A 313 15.33 -40.45 -8.29
C GLU A 313 15.64 -40.54 -9.79
N MET A 314 16.39 -39.56 -10.30
CA MET A 314 16.93 -39.67 -11.65
C MET A 314 18.19 -40.52 -11.55
N ASP A 315 18.19 -41.66 -12.25
CA ASP A 315 19.39 -42.47 -12.48
C ASP A 315 20.51 -41.66 -13.18
#